data_AF-A0A1A8K1L2-F1
#
_entry.id   AF-A0A1A8K1L2-F1
#
_cell.length_a   1.000
_cell.length_b   1.000
_cell.length_c   1.000
_cell.angle_alpha   90.00
_cell.angle_beta   90.00
_cell.angle_gamma   90.00
#
_symmetry.space_group_name_H-M   'P 1'
#
loop_
_entity.id
_entity.type
_entity.pdbx_description
1 polymer ?
#
loop_
_entity_poly.entity_id
_entity_poly.type
_entity_poly.pdbx_seq_one_letter_code
_entity_poly.pdbx_strand_id
1 'polypeptide(L)'
;MTMTAEEQMSEGQHAIPMEGEDITPKKDGGVFKLIKREGTGTELPMTGDKVFVHYVGTLLDGTHFDSSRDRGTKFSFELGKGQVIKAWDIGVATMKVGELCQFTCKPEYAYGSAGSPPKIPPNATLVFEVELFEFQGEDITEDEDGGIIRRIITKGENYSKPNEGAAVEVTLEGTCDGRVFDERELKFEIGDGEAFGLPAGVEKSIMAMEQGEEALFTIKPKYGFGNAGNEKYNIPGGATLKYKIKLTAFEKAKESWEMNTIEKLEQSSIVKEKGTQNFKEGKYKKASVQYKKIVSWLEHESSLSEEDEAKAKALRLAAHLNLAMCYLKLQESNQAFENCEKALELDSSNEKALFRRAEALFCMKEFERARDDFQRVVQLYPANKAAKSQVVLCQKRIKEQHEKDKRTYANMFQKFAERDSKKQAEKVKSDGKENEDEEMEVENGEKEASEAKP
;
A
#
# COMPACT_ATOMS: atom_id res chain seq x y z
N MET A 1 46.34 -68.02 -4.20
CA MET A 1 45.60 -66.95 -4.90
C MET A 1 45.55 -65.78 -3.95
N THR A 2 46.34 -64.75 -4.23
CA THR A 2 46.36 -63.48 -3.51
C THR A 2 45.18 -62.66 -3.97
N MET A 3 44.28 -62.30 -3.05
CA MET A 3 43.18 -61.38 -3.30
C MET A 3 43.70 -60.01 -3.73
N THR A 4 42.96 -59.34 -4.61
CA THR A 4 43.31 -58.01 -5.12
C THR A 4 43.01 -56.93 -4.09
N ALA A 5 43.68 -55.79 -4.18
CA ALA A 5 43.45 -54.65 -3.29
C ALA A 5 42.00 -54.10 -3.38
N GLU A 6 41.28 -54.38 -4.47
CA GLU A 6 39.86 -54.03 -4.64
C GLU A 6 38.94 -54.96 -3.83
N GLU A 7 39.31 -56.23 -3.63
CA GLU A 7 38.54 -57.17 -2.79
C GLU A 7 38.72 -56.86 -1.29
N GLN A 8 39.81 -56.19 -0.89
CA GLN A 8 40.00 -55.72 0.49
C GLN A 8 39.29 -54.38 0.80
N MET A 9 38.82 -53.65 -0.22
CA MET A 9 38.10 -52.38 -0.02
C MET A 9 36.58 -52.54 0.13
N SER A 10 36.03 -53.75 -0.09
CA SER A 10 34.57 -53.98 -0.05
C SER A 10 34.03 -54.45 1.32
N GLU A 11 34.88 -54.82 2.27
CA GLU A 11 34.46 -55.33 3.60
C GLU A 11 34.52 -54.30 4.75
N GLY A 12 34.81 -53.02 4.45
CA GLY A 12 35.08 -52.00 5.48
C GLY A 12 34.00 -50.93 5.72
N GLN A 13 32.93 -50.87 4.94
CA GLN A 13 31.79 -49.99 5.25
C GLN A 13 30.74 -50.81 6.01
N HIS A 14 30.97 -51.00 7.32
CA HIS A 14 29.88 -51.31 8.23
C HIS A 14 28.79 -50.27 7.97
N ALA A 15 27.68 -50.69 7.37
CA ALA A 15 26.47 -49.91 7.29
C ALA A 15 26.03 -49.63 8.73
N ILE A 16 26.46 -48.49 9.28
CA ILE A 16 25.98 -48.02 10.56
C ILE A 16 24.45 -47.94 10.38
N PRO A 17 23.66 -48.65 11.20
CA PRO A 17 22.22 -48.52 11.15
C PRO A 17 21.89 -47.06 11.38
N MET A 18 21.44 -46.37 10.34
CA MET A 18 21.00 -44.99 10.47
C MET A 18 19.68 -45.04 11.22
N GLU A 19 19.71 -44.70 12.51
CA GLU A 19 18.51 -44.61 13.33
C GLU A 19 17.62 -43.45 12.86
N GLY A 20 16.31 -43.68 12.88
CA GLY A 20 15.30 -42.67 12.54
C GLY A 20 14.45 -43.02 11.32
N GLU A 21 13.53 -42.11 11.00
CA GLU A 21 12.65 -42.20 9.83
C GLU A 21 13.34 -41.60 8.60
N ASP A 22 13.30 -42.30 7.46
CA ASP A 22 13.71 -41.71 6.17
C ASP A 22 12.71 -40.66 5.72
N ILE A 23 13.11 -39.39 5.70
CA ILE A 23 12.27 -38.26 5.36
C ILE A 23 12.48 -37.76 3.92
N THR A 24 13.28 -38.45 3.10
CA THR A 24 13.43 -38.02 1.71
C THR A 24 12.16 -38.25 0.91
N PRO A 25 11.80 -37.34 -0.02
CA PRO A 25 10.63 -37.53 -0.88
C PRO A 25 10.72 -38.82 -1.73
N LYS A 26 11.94 -39.24 -2.09
CA LYS A 26 12.20 -40.45 -2.90
C LYS A 26 12.31 -41.73 -2.08
N LYS A 27 12.32 -41.64 -0.75
CA LYS A 27 12.57 -42.77 0.17
C LYS A 27 13.84 -43.55 -0.19
N ASP A 28 14.91 -42.81 -0.47
CA ASP A 28 16.21 -43.32 -0.91
C ASP A 28 17.23 -43.45 0.24
N GLY A 29 16.79 -43.25 1.49
CA GLY A 29 17.64 -43.29 2.68
C GLY A 29 18.73 -42.21 2.66
N GLY A 30 18.45 -41.06 2.05
CA GLY A 30 19.38 -39.93 1.98
C GLY A 30 19.44 -39.08 3.25
N VAL A 31 18.32 -38.98 3.96
CA VAL A 31 18.16 -38.14 5.16
C VAL A 31 17.29 -38.89 6.17
N PHE A 32 17.87 -39.27 7.29
CA PHE A 32 17.14 -39.88 8.41
C PHE A 32 16.89 -38.86 9.51
N LYS A 33 15.71 -38.87 10.10
CA LYS A 33 15.30 -38.03 11.21
C LYS A 33 15.00 -38.86 12.45
N LEU A 34 15.62 -38.50 13.57
CA LEU A 34 15.32 -39.03 14.89
C LEU A 34 14.88 -37.89 15.82
N ILE A 35 13.64 -37.92 16.31
CA ILE A 35 13.15 -36.92 17.27
C ILE A 35 13.75 -37.23 18.64
N LYS A 36 14.51 -36.28 19.21
CA LYS A 36 15.05 -36.35 20.57
C LYS A 36 14.13 -35.70 21.60
N ARG A 37 13.42 -34.66 21.18
CA ARG A 37 12.39 -33.99 21.98
C ARG A 37 11.29 -33.48 21.06
N GLU A 38 10.05 -33.81 21.39
CA GLU A 38 8.88 -33.36 20.67
C GLU A 38 8.72 -31.83 20.74
N GLY A 39 8.26 -31.24 19.64
CA GLY A 39 7.80 -29.85 19.61
C GLY A 39 6.32 -29.72 19.96
N THR A 40 5.80 -28.50 19.82
CA THR A 40 4.40 -28.16 20.10
C THR A 40 3.73 -27.54 18.87
N GLY A 41 2.40 -27.54 18.87
CA GLY A 41 1.61 -27.04 17.75
C GLY A 41 1.46 -28.03 16.60
N THR A 42 0.67 -27.64 15.61
CA THR A 42 0.32 -28.45 14.43
C THR A 42 0.89 -27.87 13.14
N GLU A 43 1.37 -26.63 13.16
CA GLU A 43 1.96 -25.98 11.99
C GLU A 43 3.43 -26.37 11.85
N LEU A 44 3.85 -26.59 10.59
CA LEU A 44 5.23 -26.86 10.20
C LEU A 44 5.72 -25.72 9.32
N PRO A 45 7.03 -25.39 9.31
CA PRO A 45 7.62 -24.46 8.36
C PRO A 45 7.31 -24.83 6.90
N MET A 46 7.06 -23.82 6.07
CA MET A 46 6.81 -23.97 4.64
C MET A 46 7.95 -23.36 3.83
N THR A 47 7.99 -23.67 2.54
CA THR A 47 8.97 -23.07 1.62
C THR A 47 8.83 -21.54 1.65
N GLY A 48 9.95 -20.84 1.81
CA GLY A 48 10.02 -19.38 1.91
C GLY A 48 9.92 -18.83 3.34
N ASP A 49 9.52 -19.64 4.32
CA ASP A 49 9.52 -19.17 5.72
C ASP A 49 10.95 -18.92 6.19
N LYS A 50 11.11 -17.85 6.99
CA LYS A 50 12.33 -17.60 7.75
C LYS A 50 12.29 -18.43 9.01
N VAL A 51 13.22 -19.37 9.14
CA VAL A 51 13.31 -20.27 10.29
C VAL A 51 14.46 -19.86 11.22
N PHE A 52 14.30 -20.13 12.52
CA PHE A 52 15.29 -19.80 13.56
C PHE A 52 15.66 -21.07 14.33
N VAL A 53 16.91 -21.50 14.22
CA VAL A 53 17.38 -22.77 14.79
C VAL A 53 18.64 -22.63 15.62
N HIS A 54 18.83 -23.51 16.60
CA HIS A 54 20.17 -23.89 17.03
C HIS A 54 20.58 -25.23 16.43
N TYR A 55 21.88 -25.42 16.23
CA TYR A 55 22.39 -26.69 15.76
C TYR A 55 23.79 -27.03 16.29
N VAL A 56 24.12 -28.31 16.22
CA VAL A 56 25.45 -28.89 16.39
C VAL A 56 25.68 -29.86 15.24
N GLY A 57 26.77 -29.69 14.50
CA GLY A 57 27.16 -30.53 13.36
C GLY A 57 28.41 -31.35 13.69
N THR A 58 28.30 -32.66 13.49
CA THR A 58 29.40 -33.62 13.70
C THR A 58 29.56 -34.54 12.50
N LEU A 59 30.79 -35.02 12.28
CA LEU A 59 31.03 -36.17 11.41
C LEU A 59 30.49 -37.44 12.07
N LEU A 60 30.42 -38.53 11.30
CA LEU A 60 29.92 -39.82 11.78
C LEU A 60 30.76 -40.42 12.93
N ASP A 61 32.03 -40.05 13.02
CA ASP A 61 32.95 -40.43 14.11
C ASP A 61 32.78 -39.57 15.38
N GLY A 62 31.85 -38.60 15.36
CA GLY A 62 31.59 -37.67 16.46
C GLY A 62 32.42 -36.39 16.41
N THR A 63 33.33 -36.22 15.44
CA THR A 63 34.15 -35.01 15.31
C THR A 63 33.26 -33.79 15.05
N HIS A 64 33.27 -32.84 15.99
CA HIS A 64 32.53 -31.60 15.87
C HIS A 64 33.18 -30.64 14.85
N PHE A 65 32.40 -30.16 13.89
CA PHE A 65 32.90 -29.23 12.85
C PHE A 65 32.27 -27.83 12.91
N ASP A 66 31.04 -27.71 13.41
CA ASP A 66 30.34 -26.42 13.50
C ASP A 66 29.14 -26.46 14.47
N SER A 67 28.94 -25.40 15.25
CA SER A 67 27.74 -25.22 16.09
C SER A 67 27.35 -23.75 16.19
N SER A 68 26.05 -23.48 16.13
CA SER A 68 25.53 -22.15 16.47
C SER A 68 25.43 -21.89 17.97
N ARG A 69 25.47 -22.93 18.82
CA ARG A 69 25.47 -22.78 20.28
C ARG A 69 26.77 -22.18 20.77
N ASP A 70 27.90 -22.56 20.17
CA ASP A 70 29.22 -21.99 20.45
C ASP A 70 29.27 -20.48 20.16
N ARG A 71 28.43 -20.02 19.22
CA ARG A 71 28.30 -18.60 18.86
C ARG A 71 27.34 -17.82 19.77
N GLY A 72 26.53 -18.51 20.57
CA GLY A 72 25.53 -17.89 21.45
C GLY A 72 24.33 -17.24 20.73
N THR A 73 24.26 -17.31 19.40
CA THR A 73 23.18 -16.71 18.59
C THR A 73 22.52 -17.76 17.72
N LYS A 74 21.19 -17.72 17.62
CA LYS A 74 20.42 -18.58 16.70
C LYS A 74 20.85 -18.34 15.26
N PHE A 75 20.86 -19.40 14.47
CA PHE A 75 21.04 -19.31 13.04
C PHE A 75 19.68 -19.16 12.37
N SER A 76 19.57 -18.26 11.39
CA SER A 76 18.33 -18.07 10.62
C SER A 76 18.58 -18.15 9.13
N PHE A 77 17.66 -18.79 8.41
CA PHE A 77 17.71 -18.93 6.96
C PHE A 77 16.29 -19.04 6.38
N GLU A 78 16.16 -18.85 5.06
CA GLU A 78 14.91 -19.07 4.33
C GLU A 78 14.81 -20.52 3.88
N LEU A 79 13.77 -21.21 4.32
CA LEU A 79 13.57 -22.63 4.06
C LEU A 79 13.23 -22.89 2.59
N GLY A 80 13.86 -23.90 1.98
CA GLY A 80 13.58 -24.33 0.61
C GLY A 80 14.12 -23.39 -0.47
N LYS A 81 15.00 -22.45 -0.11
CA LYS A 81 15.66 -21.51 -1.04
C LYS A 81 17.11 -21.91 -1.36
N GLY A 82 17.58 -23.06 -0.87
CA GLY A 82 18.95 -23.53 -1.10
C GLY A 82 20.02 -22.70 -0.38
N GLN A 83 19.66 -21.98 0.69
CA GLN A 83 20.61 -21.28 1.57
C GLN A 83 21.39 -22.25 2.47
N VAL A 84 20.89 -23.48 2.61
CA VAL A 84 21.45 -24.56 3.41
C VAL A 84 21.56 -25.84 2.56
N ILE A 85 22.20 -26.88 3.10
CA ILE A 85 22.28 -28.17 2.42
C ILE A 85 20.87 -28.77 2.20
N LYS A 86 20.70 -29.58 1.15
CA LYS A 86 19.40 -30.17 0.80
C LYS A 86 18.76 -30.93 1.95
N ALA A 87 19.57 -31.62 2.76
CA ALA A 87 19.09 -32.34 3.93
C ALA A 87 18.41 -31.44 4.97
N TRP A 88 18.88 -30.21 5.13
CA TRP A 88 18.28 -29.24 6.04
C TRP A 88 16.97 -28.68 5.50
N ASP A 89 16.92 -28.37 4.19
CA ASP A 89 15.68 -27.92 3.56
C ASP A 89 14.57 -28.98 3.69
N ILE A 90 14.91 -30.27 3.59
CA ILE A 90 13.98 -31.38 3.81
C ILE A 90 13.68 -31.55 5.31
N GLY A 91 14.72 -31.57 6.15
CA GLY A 91 14.62 -31.88 7.57
C GLY A 91 13.82 -30.85 8.36
N VAL A 92 14.18 -29.58 8.26
CA VAL A 92 13.56 -28.50 9.05
C VAL A 92 12.10 -28.29 8.67
N ALA A 93 11.71 -28.58 7.41
CA ALA A 93 10.32 -28.55 6.97
C ALA A 93 9.41 -29.56 7.70
N THR A 94 9.98 -30.57 8.36
CA THR A 94 9.23 -31.58 9.13
C THR A 94 9.15 -31.28 10.62
N MET A 95 9.81 -30.22 11.10
CA MET A 95 9.94 -29.93 12.54
C MET A 95 8.80 -29.07 13.07
N LYS A 96 8.35 -29.36 14.29
CA LYS A 96 7.47 -28.47 15.07
C LYS A 96 8.29 -27.45 15.87
N VAL A 97 7.65 -26.35 16.25
CA VAL A 97 8.28 -25.36 17.16
C VAL A 97 8.63 -26.01 18.49
N GLY A 98 9.87 -25.85 18.93
CA GLY A 98 10.47 -26.42 20.14
C GLY A 98 11.07 -27.82 19.97
N GLU A 99 10.86 -28.45 18.80
CA GLU A 99 11.37 -29.79 18.49
C GLU A 99 12.90 -29.79 18.45
N LEU A 100 13.50 -30.82 19.04
CA LEU A 100 14.91 -31.16 18.93
C LEU A 100 15.02 -32.49 18.20
N CYS A 101 15.66 -32.51 17.04
CA CYS A 101 15.85 -33.74 16.28
C CYS A 101 17.31 -33.89 15.84
N GLN A 102 17.67 -35.12 15.51
CA GLN A 102 18.92 -35.47 14.85
C GLN A 102 18.64 -35.81 13.39
N PHE A 103 19.39 -35.20 12.49
CA PHE A 103 19.43 -35.53 11.08
C PHE A 103 20.73 -36.27 10.75
N THR A 104 20.62 -37.42 10.11
CA THR A 104 21.76 -38.12 9.50
C THR A 104 21.67 -37.95 8.00
N CYS A 105 22.66 -37.28 7.42
CA CYS A 105 22.62 -36.75 6.07
C CYS A 105 23.71 -37.41 5.21
N LYS A 106 23.31 -38.16 4.18
CA LYS A 106 24.24 -38.70 3.19
C LYS A 106 24.86 -37.59 2.33
N PRO A 107 26.04 -37.84 1.71
CA PRO A 107 26.77 -36.82 0.96
C PRO A 107 25.95 -36.17 -0.16
N GLU A 108 25.08 -36.90 -0.85
CA GLU A 108 24.27 -36.43 -1.97
C GLU A 108 23.27 -35.34 -1.56
N TYR A 109 22.90 -35.32 -0.27
CA TYR A 109 22.04 -34.34 0.38
C TYR A 109 22.82 -33.33 1.24
N ALA A 110 24.15 -33.44 1.28
CA ALA A 110 25.09 -32.56 1.98
C ALA A 110 26.07 -31.89 1.00
N TYR A 111 27.38 -32.11 1.16
CA TYR A 111 28.45 -31.48 0.35
C TYR A 111 29.03 -32.39 -0.75
N GLY A 112 28.47 -33.58 -0.95
CA GLY A 112 28.84 -34.50 -2.02
C GLY A 112 30.32 -34.89 -2.04
N SER A 113 30.81 -35.23 -3.24
CA SER A 113 32.19 -35.65 -3.48
C SER A 113 33.23 -34.54 -3.34
N ALA A 114 32.81 -33.27 -3.34
CA ALA A 114 33.70 -32.14 -3.12
C ALA A 114 34.01 -31.93 -1.63
N GLY A 115 33.04 -32.20 -0.74
CA GLY A 115 33.13 -31.83 0.67
C GLY A 115 33.11 -30.31 0.88
N SER A 116 33.59 -29.87 2.05
CA SER A 116 33.84 -28.46 2.37
C SER A 116 35.15 -28.34 3.18
N PRO A 117 36.30 -28.42 2.49
CA PRO A 117 37.61 -28.39 3.15
C PRO A 117 37.85 -27.07 3.92
N PRO A 118 38.61 -27.08 5.03
CA PRO A 118 39.28 -28.25 5.61
C PRO A 118 38.39 -29.07 6.57
N LYS A 119 37.17 -28.60 6.87
CA LYS A 119 36.34 -29.14 7.95
C LYS A 119 35.56 -30.39 7.57
N ILE A 120 35.06 -30.44 6.33
CA ILE A 120 34.20 -31.51 5.84
C ILE A 120 34.91 -32.22 4.68
N PRO A 121 35.26 -33.51 4.82
CA PRO A 121 35.92 -34.25 3.75
C PRO A 121 34.95 -34.59 2.60
N PRO A 122 35.50 -34.96 1.43
CA PRO A 122 34.74 -35.59 0.34
C PRO A 122 33.86 -36.76 0.80
N ASN A 123 32.64 -36.86 0.27
CA ASN A 123 31.70 -37.95 0.54
C ASN A 123 31.40 -38.19 2.04
N ALA A 124 31.45 -37.13 2.85
CA ALA A 124 31.15 -37.22 4.28
C ALA A 124 29.65 -37.39 4.55
N THR A 125 29.31 -38.38 5.38
CA THR A 125 28.00 -38.42 6.05
C THR A 125 28.04 -37.50 7.26
N LEU A 126 27.07 -36.61 7.37
CA LEU A 126 26.99 -35.62 8.44
C LEU A 126 25.86 -35.96 9.41
N VAL A 127 26.09 -35.67 10.69
CA VAL A 127 25.08 -35.76 11.74
C VAL A 127 24.84 -34.37 12.29
N PHE A 128 23.58 -33.93 12.27
CA PHE A 128 23.18 -32.64 12.83
C PHE A 128 22.17 -32.86 13.95
N GLU A 129 22.40 -32.26 15.10
CA GLU A 129 21.34 -32.03 16.07
C GLU A 129 20.79 -30.62 15.85
N VAL A 130 19.48 -30.49 15.60
CA VAL A 130 18.82 -29.22 15.25
C VAL A 130 17.64 -28.99 16.18
N GLU A 131 17.52 -27.77 16.71
CA GLU A 131 16.43 -27.31 17.55
C GLU A 131 15.71 -26.16 16.85
N LEU A 132 14.42 -26.33 16.51
CA LEU A 132 13.61 -25.29 15.88
C LEU A 132 12.95 -24.41 16.93
N PHE A 133 13.24 -23.12 16.94
CA PHE A 133 12.66 -22.18 17.90
C PHE A 133 11.44 -21.45 17.38
N GLU A 134 11.50 -21.05 16.11
CA GLU A 134 10.50 -20.18 15.51
C GLU A 134 10.59 -20.28 13.99
N PHE A 135 9.47 -20.05 13.33
CA PHE A 135 9.46 -19.73 11.91
C PHE A 135 8.45 -18.61 11.66
N GLN A 136 8.73 -17.79 10.65
CA GLN A 136 7.92 -16.64 10.27
C GLN A 136 7.69 -16.69 8.76
N GLY A 137 6.46 -16.45 8.34
CA GLY A 137 6.17 -16.23 6.92
C GLY A 137 6.77 -14.92 6.42
N GLU A 138 6.73 -14.73 5.10
CA GLU A 138 7.22 -13.53 4.45
C GLU A 138 6.25 -12.36 4.65
N ASP A 139 6.75 -11.22 5.11
CA ASP A 139 5.96 -9.99 5.12
C ASP A 139 6.01 -9.33 3.74
N ILE A 140 4.85 -9.21 3.10
CA ILE A 140 4.73 -8.65 1.75
C ILE A 140 4.29 -7.17 1.76
N THR A 141 4.26 -6.54 2.93
CA THR A 141 3.95 -5.12 3.06
C THR A 141 5.18 -4.26 2.74
N GLU A 142 4.95 -3.11 2.09
CA GLU A 142 6.02 -2.18 1.70
C GLU A 142 6.81 -1.64 2.91
N ASP A 143 6.14 -1.47 4.06
CA ASP A 143 6.72 -0.94 5.29
C ASP A 143 7.21 -2.04 6.26
N GLU A 144 7.14 -3.32 5.87
CA GLU A 144 7.42 -4.48 6.75
C GLU A 144 6.68 -4.39 8.12
N ASP A 145 5.40 -4.01 8.08
CA ASP A 145 4.60 -3.75 9.29
C ASP A 145 3.91 -5.01 9.88
N GLY A 146 4.21 -6.17 9.31
CA GLY A 146 3.63 -7.46 9.60
C GLY A 146 2.15 -7.54 9.26
N GLY A 147 1.65 -6.67 8.39
CA GLY A 147 0.24 -6.51 8.06
C GLY A 147 -0.31 -7.61 7.16
N ILE A 148 0.53 -8.14 6.28
CA ILE A 148 0.18 -9.23 5.37
C ILE A 148 1.34 -10.22 5.34
N ILE A 149 1.14 -11.38 5.98
CA ILE A 149 2.14 -12.45 6.04
C ILE A 149 1.77 -13.56 5.07
N ARG A 150 2.68 -13.89 4.16
CA ARG A 150 2.56 -14.95 3.16
C ARG A 150 3.28 -16.22 3.61
N ARG A 151 2.66 -17.38 3.38
CA ARG A 151 3.28 -18.71 3.48
C ARG A 151 2.95 -19.53 2.23
N ILE A 152 3.97 -19.93 1.49
CA ILE A 152 3.80 -20.56 0.17
C ILE A 152 3.51 -22.06 0.35
N ILE A 153 2.39 -22.53 -0.22
CA ILE A 153 1.99 -23.94 -0.24
C ILE A 153 2.56 -24.61 -1.49
N THR A 154 2.28 -24.03 -2.66
CA THR A 154 2.79 -24.49 -3.96
C THR A 154 3.50 -23.31 -4.61
N LYS A 155 4.77 -23.51 -5.01
CA LYS A 155 5.55 -22.49 -5.69
C LYS A 155 5.03 -22.27 -7.11
N GLY A 156 4.99 -21.02 -7.57
CA GLY A 156 4.68 -20.69 -8.95
C GLY A 156 5.80 -21.08 -9.93
N GLU A 157 5.46 -21.04 -11.22
CA GLU A 157 6.35 -21.46 -12.30
C GLU A 157 7.14 -20.29 -12.91
N ASN A 158 6.63 -19.07 -12.79
CA ASN A 158 7.13 -17.88 -13.48
C ASN A 158 7.43 -16.74 -12.49
N TYR A 159 8.58 -16.07 -12.62
CA TYR A 159 8.94 -14.91 -11.78
C TYR A 159 8.10 -13.64 -12.02
N SER A 160 7.20 -13.67 -13.02
CA SER A 160 6.32 -12.54 -13.30
C SER A 160 5.18 -12.49 -12.29
N LYS A 161 4.78 -11.26 -11.93
CA LYS A 161 3.70 -10.99 -10.97
C LYS A 161 2.65 -10.04 -11.56
N PRO A 162 1.39 -10.14 -11.14
CA PRO A 162 0.36 -9.16 -11.51
C PRO A 162 0.74 -7.74 -11.06
N ASN A 163 0.39 -6.72 -11.85
CA ASN A 163 0.46 -5.31 -11.47
C ASN A 163 -0.93 -4.72 -11.25
N GLU A 164 -0.99 -3.47 -10.75
CA GLU A 164 -2.24 -2.72 -10.64
C GLU A 164 -2.94 -2.66 -12.01
N GLY A 165 -4.21 -3.01 -12.08
CA GLY A 165 -4.97 -3.11 -13.34
C GLY A 165 -4.81 -4.45 -14.09
N ALA A 166 -4.01 -5.40 -13.60
CA ALA A 166 -3.89 -6.72 -14.23
C ALA A 166 -5.22 -7.49 -14.16
N ALA A 167 -5.54 -8.23 -15.22
CA ALA A 167 -6.63 -9.20 -15.18
C ALA A 167 -6.13 -10.49 -14.53
N VAL A 168 -6.79 -10.95 -13.47
CA VAL A 168 -6.37 -12.13 -12.70
C VAL A 168 -7.49 -13.17 -12.64
N GLU A 169 -7.10 -14.44 -12.63
CA GLU A 169 -7.93 -15.60 -12.37
C GLU A 169 -7.43 -16.31 -11.11
N VAL A 170 -8.25 -16.30 -10.06
CA VAL A 170 -7.88 -16.81 -8.74
C VAL A 170 -8.94 -17.73 -8.17
N THR A 171 -8.51 -18.74 -7.42
CA THR A 171 -9.36 -19.44 -6.45
C THR A 171 -9.02 -18.88 -5.08
N LEU A 172 -10.02 -18.52 -4.29
CA LEU A 172 -9.81 -18.03 -2.93
C LEU A 172 -10.72 -18.71 -1.92
N GLU A 173 -10.19 -18.88 -0.72
CA GLU A 173 -10.91 -19.33 0.47
C GLU A 173 -10.53 -18.38 1.62
N GLY A 174 -11.50 -17.59 2.08
CA GLY A 174 -11.38 -16.67 3.20
C GLY A 174 -11.91 -17.30 4.49
N THR A 175 -11.09 -17.29 5.52
CA THR A 175 -11.38 -17.82 6.86
C THR A 175 -11.16 -16.76 7.93
N CYS A 176 -12.04 -16.71 8.92
CA CYS A 176 -11.91 -15.88 10.12
C CYS A 176 -12.18 -16.76 11.34
N ASP A 177 -11.25 -16.80 12.30
CA ASP A 177 -11.32 -17.65 13.50
C ASP A 177 -11.68 -19.12 13.22
N GLY A 178 -11.13 -19.67 12.12
CA GLY A 178 -11.37 -21.05 11.69
C GLY A 178 -12.69 -21.27 10.93
N ARG A 179 -13.55 -20.26 10.79
CA ARG A 179 -14.77 -20.32 9.99
C ARG A 179 -14.53 -19.80 8.57
N VAL A 180 -14.76 -20.64 7.58
CA VAL A 180 -14.81 -20.23 6.16
C VAL A 180 -16.00 -19.30 5.94
N PHE A 181 -15.77 -18.13 5.34
CA PHE A 181 -16.81 -17.13 5.06
C PHE A 181 -16.92 -16.77 3.57
N ASP A 182 -15.90 -17.06 2.77
CA ASP A 182 -15.90 -16.85 1.32
C ASP A 182 -15.09 -17.98 0.67
N GLU A 183 -15.64 -18.65 -0.34
CA GLU A 183 -14.94 -19.68 -1.11
C GLU A 183 -15.48 -19.65 -2.55
N ARG A 184 -14.63 -19.29 -3.50
CA ARG A 184 -15.02 -19.14 -4.91
C ARG A 184 -13.83 -18.94 -5.83
N GLU A 185 -14.10 -19.11 -7.12
CA GLU A 185 -13.24 -18.69 -8.21
C GLU A 185 -13.68 -17.32 -8.73
N LEU A 186 -12.72 -16.45 -9.02
CA LEU A 186 -12.95 -15.09 -9.49
C LEU A 186 -12.05 -14.76 -10.67
N LYS A 187 -12.64 -14.01 -11.62
CA LYS A 187 -11.91 -13.28 -12.66
C LYS A 187 -12.20 -11.79 -12.49
N PHE A 188 -11.18 -11.01 -12.21
CA PHE A 188 -11.34 -9.57 -11.99
C PHE A 188 -10.06 -8.78 -12.32
N GLU A 189 -10.18 -7.46 -12.38
CA GLU A 189 -9.07 -6.53 -12.56
C GLU A 189 -8.54 -6.11 -11.18
N ILE A 190 -7.22 -6.22 -10.94
CA ILE A 190 -6.60 -5.70 -9.72
C ILE A 190 -6.88 -4.19 -9.61
N GLY A 191 -7.41 -3.78 -8.46
CA GLY A 191 -7.95 -2.44 -8.18
C GLY A 191 -9.47 -2.44 -8.03
N ASP A 192 -10.17 -3.49 -8.50
CA ASP A 192 -11.63 -3.62 -8.43
C ASP A 192 -12.12 -4.66 -7.41
N GLY A 193 -11.24 -5.25 -6.58
CA GLY A 193 -11.56 -6.31 -5.62
C GLY A 193 -12.67 -5.96 -4.64
N GLU A 194 -12.78 -4.70 -4.21
CA GLU A 194 -13.88 -4.21 -3.36
C GLU A 194 -15.26 -4.44 -3.99
N ALA A 195 -15.40 -4.35 -5.33
CA ALA A 195 -16.66 -4.62 -6.01
C ALA A 195 -17.11 -6.09 -5.86
N PHE A 196 -16.14 -6.98 -5.59
CA PHE A 196 -16.36 -8.38 -5.29
C PHE A 196 -16.45 -8.64 -3.78
N GLY A 197 -16.33 -7.62 -2.93
CA GLY A 197 -16.33 -7.76 -1.47
C GLY A 197 -14.99 -8.21 -0.89
N LEU A 198 -13.89 -8.06 -1.64
CA LEU A 198 -12.55 -8.39 -1.19
C LEU A 198 -11.93 -7.20 -0.44
N PRO A 199 -11.21 -7.44 0.68
CA PRO A 199 -10.43 -6.40 1.34
C PRO A 199 -9.14 -6.10 0.55
N ALA A 200 -8.59 -4.89 0.70
CA ALA A 200 -7.41 -4.43 -0.05
C ALA A 200 -6.18 -5.34 0.11
N GLY A 201 -6.04 -6.01 1.26
CA GLY A 201 -4.97 -6.96 1.52
C GLY A 201 -5.00 -8.19 0.60
N VAL A 202 -6.18 -8.60 0.12
CA VAL A 202 -6.28 -9.71 -0.84
C VAL A 202 -5.70 -9.33 -2.20
N GLU A 203 -5.98 -8.12 -2.68
CA GLU A 203 -5.42 -7.63 -3.95
C GLU A 203 -3.90 -7.45 -3.84
N LYS A 204 -3.42 -6.89 -2.73
CA LYS A 204 -1.98 -6.84 -2.41
C LYS A 204 -1.34 -8.22 -2.36
N SER A 205 -2.04 -9.21 -1.80
CA SER A 205 -1.58 -10.60 -1.75
C SER A 205 -1.42 -11.17 -3.16
N ILE A 206 -2.41 -10.99 -4.02
CA ILE A 206 -2.38 -11.50 -5.41
C ILE A 206 -1.23 -10.86 -6.21
N MET A 207 -0.96 -9.56 -6.04
CA MET A 207 0.18 -8.89 -6.69
C MET A 207 1.56 -9.39 -6.21
N ALA A 208 1.64 -10.06 -5.05
CA ALA A 208 2.89 -10.66 -4.57
C ALA A 208 3.16 -12.07 -5.15
N MET A 209 2.13 -12.69 -5.74
CA MET A 209 2.13 -14.09 -6.20
C MET A 209 2.68 -14.27 -7.62
N GLU A 210 3.22 -15.45 -7.86
CA GLU A 210 3.61 -15.98 -9.17
C GLU A 210 2.47 -16.80 -9.79
N GLN A 211 2.44 -16.92 -11.13
CA GLN A 211 1.45 -17.77 -11.79
C GLN A 211 1.62 -19.24 -11.36
N GLY A 212 0.51 -19.89 -11.02
CA GLY A 212 0.47 -21.25 -10.48
C GLY A 212 0.71 -21.32 -8.96
N GLU A 213 1.11 -20.22 -8.31
CA GLU A 213 1.35 -20.18 -6.87
C GLU A 213 0.05 -20.42 -6.11
N GLU A 214 0.15 -21.22 -5.04
CA GLU A 214 -0.88 -21.36 -4.02
C GLU A 214 -0.25 -20.99 -2.67
N ALA A 215 -0.85 -20.06 -1.94
CA ALA A 215 -0.29 -19.54 -0.71
C ALA A 215 -1.38 -19.22 0.33
N LEU A 216 -0.99 -19.27 1.59
CA LEU A 216 -1.78 -18.80 2.72
C LEU A 216 -1.32 -17.39 3.10
N PHE A 217 -2.29 -16.49 3.25
CA PHE A 217 -2.08 -15.11 3.65
C PHE A 217 -2.77 -14.85 4.98
N THR A 218 -2.03 -14.32 5.96
CA THR A 218 -2.60 -13.77 7.19
C THR A 218 -2.65 -12.25 7.05
N ILE A 219 -3.86 -11.69 7.02
CA ILE A 219 -4.14 -10.29 6.73
C ILE A 219 -4.67 -9.62 7.99
N LYS A 220 -3.88 -8.72 8.58
CA LYS A 220 -4.27 -7.93 9.76
C LYS A 220 -5.35 -6.89 9.42
N PRO A 221 -6.07 -6.35 10.43
CA PRO A 221 -7.21 -5.45 10.21
C PRO A 221 -6.93 -4.23 9.32
N LYS A 222 -5.71 -3.66 9.38
CA LYS A 222 -5.26 -2.54 8.53
C LYS A 222 -5.44 -2.83 7.04
N TYR A 223 -5.27 -4.09 6.64
CA TYR A 223 -5.38 -4.57 5.25
C TYR A 223 -6.63 -5.44 5.03
N GLY A 224 -7.34 -5.81 6.11
CA GLY A 224 -8.59 -6.56 6.08
C GLY A 224 -9.82 -5.66 5.96
N PHE A 225 -10.90 -6.01 6.68
CA PHE A 225 -12.12 -5.20 6.73
C PHE A 225 -12.07 -4.05 7.77
N GLY A 226 -10.89 -3.75 8.31
CA GLY A 226 -10.69 -2.66 9.25
C GLY A 226 -11.47 -2.82 10.56
N ASN A 227 -11.66 -1.69 11.26
CA ASN A 227 -12.37 -1.63 12.53
C ASN A 227 -13.90 -1.74 12.37
N ALA A 228 -14.42 -1.59 11.16
CA ALA A 228 -15.85 -1.75 10.88
C ALA A 228 -16.24 -3.23 10.78
N GLY A 229 -15.31 -4.10 10.35
CA GLY A 229 -15.61 -5.48 10.05
C GLY A 229 -16.43 -5.62 8.77
N ASN A 230 -17.13 -6.75 8.62
CA ASN A 230 -17.97 -7.01 7.45
C ASN A 230 -19.27 -7.71 7.89
N GLU A 231 -20.38 -6.99 7.84
CA GLU A 231 -21.69 -7.48 8.27
C GLU A 231 -22.18 -8.66 7.41
N LYS A 232 -22.00 -8.59 6.09
CA LYS A 232 -22.41 -9.65 5.15
C LYS A 232 -21.77 -11.00 5.51
N TYR A 233 -20.50 -10.99 5.90
CA TYR A 233 -19.76 -12.19 6.27
C TYR A 233 -19.75 -12.49 7.77
N ASN A 234 -20.42 -11.65 8.57
CA ASN A 234 -20.43 -11.74 10.03
C ASN A 234 -19.01 -11.70 10.63
N ILE A 235 -18.19 -10.78 10.13
CA ILE A 235 -16.80 -10.58 10.56
C ILE A 235 -16.76 -9.36 11.49
N PRO A 236 -16.25 -9.50 12.72
CA PRO A 236 -16.17 -8.39 13.65
C PRO A 236 -15.10 -7.37 13.23
N GLY A 237 -15.25 -6.14 13.70
CA GLY A 237 -14.23 -5.10 13.58
C GLY A 237 -12.91 -5.52 14.22
N GLY A 238 -11.79 -5.22 13.56
CA GLY A 238 -10.47 -5.58 14.08
C GLY A 238 -10.10 -7.06 13.90
N ALA A 239 -10.85 -7.82 13.10
CA ALA A 239 -10.55 -9.22 12.82
C ALA A 239 -9.30 -9.39 11.93
N THR A 240 -8.47 -10.38 12.26
CA THR A 240 -7.42 -10.89 11.37
C THR A 240 -8.01 -11.97 10.47
N LEU A 241 -7.77 -11.88 9.17
CA LEU A 241 -8.28 -12.82 8.18
C LEU A 241 -7.18 -13.77 7.72
N LYS A 242 -7.55 -15.01 7.42
CA LYS A 242 -6.69 -15.95 6.69
C LYS A 242 -7.28 -16.17 5.31
N TYR A 243 -6.50 -16.00 4.27
CA TYR A 243 -6.90 -16.30 2.89
C TYR A 243 -5.97 -17.34 2.31
N LYS A 244 -6.53 -18.46 1.84
CA LYS A 244 -5.82 -19.37 0.95
C LYS A 244 -6.14 -18.95 -0.47
N ILE A 245 -5.12 -18.59 -1.25
CA ILE A 245 -5.27 -18.06 -2.60
C ILE A 245 -4.44 -18.91 -3.55
N LYS A 246 -5.03 -19.30 -4.68
CA LYS A 246 -4.34 -19.89 -5.83
C LYS A 246 -4.45 -18.94 -7.01
N LEU A 247 -3.31 -18.49 -7.53
CA LEU A 247 -3.24 -17.67 -8.73
C LEU A 247 -3.12 -18.56 -9.96
N THR A 248 -4.22 -18.80 -10.66
CA THR A 248 -4.26 -19.73 -11.80
C THR A 248 -3.65 -19.10 -13.05
N ALA A 249 -4.03 -17.86 -13.35
CA ALA A 249 -3.54 -17.11 -14.51
C ALA A 249 -3.65 -15.61 -14.26
N PHE A 250 -2.82 -14.83 -14.96
CA PHE A 250 -3.00 -13.39 -15.04
C PHE A 250 -2.46 -12.82 -16.35
N GLU A 251 -2.96 -11.64 -16.71
CA GLU A 251 -2.44 -10.79 -17.78
C GLU A 251 -2.14 -9.42 -17.18
N LYS A 252 -0.88 -8.96 -17.28
CA LYS A 252 -0.48 -7.66 -16.74
C LYS A 252 -1.20 -6.54 -17.48
N ALA A 253 -1.55 -5.49 -16.75
CA ALA A 253 -1.86 -4.22 -17.39
C ALA A 253 -0.60 -3.71 -18.08
N LYS A 254 -0.72 -3.32 -19.35
CA LYS A 254 0.36 -2.64 -20.06
C LYS A 254 0.60 -1.27 -19.44
N GLU A 255 1.86 -0.97 -19.18
CA GLU A 255 2.27 0.37 -18.79
C GLU A 255 2.17 1.33 -19.99
N SER A 256 2.09 2.63 -19.71
CA SER A 256 1.87 3.63 -20.76
C SER A 256 2.94 3.62 -21.87
N TRP A 257 4.17 3.20 -21.57
CA TRP A 257 5.28 3.13 -22.55
C TRP A 257 5.33 1.81 -23.31
N GLU A 258 4.62 0.78 -22.85
CA GLU A 258 4.56 -0.53 -23.52
C GLU A 258 3.51 -0.56 -24.63
N MET A 259 2.57 0.39 -24.60
CA MET A 259 1.54 0.52 -25.62
C MET A 259 1.99 1.44 -26.76
N ASN A 260 1.79 0.98 -27.99
CA ASN A 260 1.87 1.86 -29.14
C ASN A 260 0.63 2.78 -29.21
N THR A 261 0.69 3.81 -30.05
CA THR A 261 -0.39 4.79 -30.24
C THR A 261 -1.76 4.17 -30.50
N ILE A 262 -1.84 3.15 -31.38
CA ILE A 262 -3.11 2.51 -31.77
C ILE A 262 -3.71 1.81 -30.55
N GLU A 263 -2.89 1.06 -29.81
CA GLU A 263 -3.30 0.40 -28.57
C GLU A 263 -3.75 1.41 -27.52
N LYS A 264 -3.05 2.54 -27.34
CA LYS A 264 -3.45 3.61 -26.41
C LYS A 264 -4.83 4.17 -26.74
N LEU A 265 -5.13 4.39 -28.02
CA LEU A 265 -6.43 4.91 -28.48
C LEU A 265 -7.56 3.90 -28.24
N GLU A 266 -7.33 2.62 -28.54
CA GLU A 266 -8.29 1.55 -28.28
C GLU A 266 -8.54 1.38 -26.78
N GLN A 267 -7.48 1.26 -25.98
CA GLN A 267 -7.59 1.14 -24.52
C GLN A 267 -8.26 2.36 -23.89
N SER A 268 -7.95 3.57 -24.36
CA SER A 268 -8.60 4.81 -23.92
C SER A 268 -10.11 4.78 -24.14
N SER A 269 -10.57 4.17 -25.23
CA SER A 269 -12.00 4.01 -25.52
C SER A 269 -12.66 3.02 -24.56
N ILE A 270 -12.00 1.90 -24.27
CA ILE A 270 -12.50 0.88 -23.32
C ILE A 270 -12.60 1.46 -21.90
N VAL A 271 -11.54 2.09 -21.40
CA VAL A 271 -11.56 2.65 -20.03
C VAL A 271 -12.52 3.83 -19.90
N LYS A 272 -12.77 4.59 -20.98
CA LYS A 272 -13.81 5.62 -21.01
C LYS A 272 -15.19 5.02 -20.80
N GLU A 273 -15.50 3.89 -21.43
CA GLU A 273 -16.77 3.18 -21.24
C GLU A 273 -16.89 2.62 -19.82
N LYS A 274 -15.84 1.96 -19.31
CA LYS A 274 -15.77 1.49 -17.91
C LYS A 274 -15.99 2.64 -16.92
N GLY A 275 -15.31 3.77 -17.11
CA GLY A 275 -15.47 4.96 -16.28
C GLY A 275 -16.91 5.51 -16.33
N THR A 276 -17.55 5.46 -17.50
CA THR A 276 -18.94 5.90 -17.68
C THR A 276 -19.91 4.98 -16.96
N GLN A 277 -19.66 3.67 -16.97
CA GLN A 277 -20.45 2.71 -16.22
C GLN A 277 -20.32 2.95 -14.71
N ASN A 278 -19.09 3.09 -14.20
CA ASN A 278 -18.83 3.43 -12.81
C ASN A 278 -19.50 4.74 -12.38
N PHE A 279 -19.50 5.75 -13.26
CA PHE A 279 -20.17 7.03 -12.98
C PHE A 279 -21.68 6.85 -12.84
N LYS A 280 -22.33 6.05 -13.70
CA LYS A 280 -23.77 5.75 -13.63
C LYS A 280 -24.14 5.01 -12.35
N GLU A 281 -23.25 4.16 -11.86
CA GLU A 281 -23.42 3.43 -10.59
C GLU A 281 -23.14 4.28 -9.34
N GLY A 282 -22.80 5.57 -9.51
CA GLY A 282 -22.47 6.47 -8.39
C GLY A 282 -21.05 6.27 -7.82
N LYS A 283 -20.24 5.41 -8.44
CA LYS A 283 -18.86 5.10 -8.02
C LYS A 283 -17.88 6.15 -8.57
N TYR A 284 -18.06 7.42 -8.19
CA TYR A 284 -17.34 8.57 -8.78
C TYR A 284 -15.82 8.48 -8.63
N LYS A 285 -15.33 7.98 -7.49
CA LYS A 285 -13.88 7.81 -7.26
C LYS A 285 -13.29 6.79 -8.23
N LYS A 286 -13.94 5.63 -8.42
CA LYS A 286 -13.51 4.61 -9.41
C LYS A 286 -13.60 5.13 -10.84
N ALA A 287 -14.68 5.85 -11.18
CA ALA A 287 -14.80 6.50 -12.48
C ALA A 287 -13.63 7.45 -12.76
N SER A 288 -13.23 8.25 -11.75
CA SER A 288 -12.09 9.18 -11.90
C SER A 288 -10.77 8.46 -12.19
N VAL A 289 -10.52 7.29 -11.58
CA VAL A 289 -9.31 6.49 -11.85
C VAL A 289 -9.26 6.04 -13.31
N GLN A 290 -10.40 5.57 -13.85
CA GLN A 290 -10.47 5.14 -15.25
C GLN A 290 -10.22 6.29 -16.23
N TYR A 291 -10.79 7.47 -15.98
CA TYR A 291 -10.55 8.63 -16.85
C TYR A 291 -9.12 9.18 -16.72
N LYS A 292 -8.47 9.07 -15.56
CA LYS A 292 -7.05 9.43 -15.38
C LYS A 292 -6.12 8.58 -16.25
N LYS A 293 -6.44 7.28 -16.45
CA LYS A 293 -5.67 6.41 -17.36
C LYS A 293 -5.60 7.01 -18.77
N ILE A 294 -6.72 7.51 -19.29
CA ILE A 294 -6.79 8.15 -20.62
C ILE A 294 -5.86 9.37 -20.70
N VAL A 295 -5.92 10.25 -19.70
CA VAL A 295 -5.06 11.45 -19.66
C VAL A 295 -3.60 11.02 -19.64
N SER A 296 -3.23 10.12 -18.72
CA SER A 296 -1.86 9.60 -18.60
C SER A 296 -1.33 9.02 -19.92
N TRP A 297 -2.13 8.23 -20.63
CA TRP A 297 -1.70 7.58 -21.87
C TRP A 297 -1.53 8.55 -23.04
N LEU A 298 -2.34 9.60 -23.11
CA LEU A 298 -2.45 10.48 -24.28
C LEU A 298 -1.88 11.89 -24.09
N GLU A 299 -1.52 12.31 -22.86
CA GLU A 299 -1.08 13.68 -22.58
C GLU A 299 0.26 14.02 -23.25
N HIS A 300 1.20 13.08 -23.25
CA HIS A 300 2.54 13.26 -23.80
C HIS A 300 2.75 12.60 -25.16
N GLU A 301 1.69 12.08 -25.78
CA GLU A 301 1.82 11.47 -27.09
C GLU A 301 2.01 12.57 -28.15
N SER A 302 3.16 12.54 -28.81
CA SER A 302 3.53 13.44 -29.90
C SER A 302 3.77 12.66 -31.19
N SER A 303 3.68 13.32 -32.34
CA SER A 303 3.94 12.71 -33.66
C SER A 303 2.85 11.74 -34.14
N LEU A 304 1.59 12.04 -33.84
CA LEU A 304 0.42 11.32 -34.34
C LEU A 304 0.09 11.68 -35.79
N SER A 305 -0.55 10.74 -36.50
CA SER A 305 -1.22 11.05 -37.77
C SER A 305 -2.32 12.09 -37.52
N GLU A 306 -2.73 12.86 -38.53
CA GLU A 306 -3.80 13.87 -38.35
C GLU A 306 -5.11 13.22 -37.85
N GLU A 307 -5.43 12.02 -38.31
CA GLU A 307 -6.61 11.27 -37.89
C GLU A 307 -6.52 10.83 -36.42
N ASP A 308 -5.36 10.31 -36.02
CA ASP A 308 -5.13 9.81 -34.66
C ASP A 308 -5.01 10.95 -33.65
N GLU A 309 -4.43 12.09 -34.05
CA GLU A 309 -4.41 13.31 -33.21
C GLU A 309 -5.83 13.81 -32.94
N ALA A 310 -6.71 13.79 -33.96
CA ALA A 310 -8.11 14.16 -33.78
C ALA A 310 -8.84 13.23 -32.80
N LYS A 311 -8.61 11.91 -32.91
CA LYS A 311 -9.15 10.90 -31.96
C LYS A 311 -8.59 11.11 -30.54
N ALA A 312 -7.27 11.28 -30.40
CA ALA A 312 -6.60 11.51 -29.13
C ALA A 312 -7.11 12.80 -28.46
N LYS A 313 -7.25 13.88 -29.22
CA LYS A 313 -7.81 15.15 -28.74
C LYS A 313 -9.25 14.98 -28.26
N ALA A 314 -10.10 14.27 -29.02
CA ALA A 314 -11.48 14.00 -28.62
C ALA A 314 -11.57 13.15 -27.34
N LEU A 315 -10.70 12.15 -27.19
CA LEU A 315 -10.61 11.32 -25.99
C LEU A 315 -10.12 12.11 -24.77
N ARG A 316 -9.06 12.91 -24.91
CA ARG A 316 -8.56 13.80 -23.84
C ARG A 316 -9.62 14.80 -23.39
N LEU A 317 -10.32 15.43 -24.34
CA LEU A 317 -11.41 16.35 -24.03
C LEU A 317 -12.54 15.65 -23.26
N ALA A 318 -12.96 14.46 -23.71
CA ALA A 318 -13.98 13.68 -23.01
C ALA A 318 -13.52 13.26 -21.60
N ALA A 319 -12.26 12.84 -21.44
CA ALA A 319 -11.69 12.45 -20.17
C ALA A 319 -11.68 13.61 -19.16
N HIS A 320 -11.16 14.79 -19.53
CA HIS A 320 -11.15 15.96 -18.67
C HIS A 320 -12.55 16.44 -18.30
N LEU A 321 -13.48 16.46 -19.26
CA LEU A 321 -14.88 16.79 -18.97
C LEU A 321 -15.47 15.82 -17.95
N ASN A 322 -15.28 14.52 -18.13
CA ASN A 322 -15.82 13.52 -17.22
C ASN A 322 -15.14 13.54 -15.83
N LEU A 323 -13.82 13.78 -15.78
CA LEU A 323 -13.08 14.00 -14.53
C LEU A 323 -13.64 15.19 -13.76
N ALA A 324 -13.83 16.34 -14.41
CA ALA A 324 -14.42 17.51 -13.78
C ALA A 324 -15.80 17.20 -13.19
N MET A 325 -16.62 16.42 -13.89
CA MET A 325 -17.92 15.98 -13.37
C MET A 325 -17.79 15.04 -12.17
N CYS A 326 -16.83 14.10 -12.18
CA CYS A 326 -16.56 13.23 -11.03
C CYS A 326 -16.16 14.05 -9.80
N TYR A 327 -15.24 15.01 -9.97
CA TYR A 327 -14.76 15.85 -8.88
C TYR A 327 -15.82 16.80 -8.33
N LEU A 328 -16.71 17.34 -9.18
CA LEU A 328 -17.88 18.07 -8.70
C LEU A 328 -18.79 17.19 -7.83
N LYS A 329 -18.98 15.92 -8.18
CA LYS A 329 -19.75 14.96 -7.36
C LYS A 329 -19.04 14.59 -6.05
N LEU A 330 -17.71 14.57 -6.05
CA LEU A 330 -16.88 14.32 -4.87
C LEU A 330 -16.65 15.57 -4.01
N GLN A 331 -17.15 16.74 -4.43
CA GLN A 331 -16.92 18.04 -3.78
C GLN A 331 -15.44 18.48 -3.78
N GLU A 332 -14.64 17.96 -4.69
CA GLU A 332 -13.23 18.29 -4.89
C GLU A 332 -13.11 19.44 -5.90
N SER A 333 -13.49 20.66 -5.49
CA SER A 333 -13.64 21.79 -6.42
C SER A 333 -12.36 22.16 -7.17
N ASN A 334 -11.19 22.11 -6.51
CA ASN A 334 -9.90 22.47 -7.14
C ASN A 334 -9.59 21.55 -8.32
N GLN A 335 -9.74 20.24 -8.14
CA GLN A 335 -9.50 19.27 -9.20
C GLN A 335 -10.54 19.36 -10.32
N ALA A 336 -11.79 19.73 -9.99
CA ALA A 336 -12.79 20.03 -11.01
C ALA A 336 -12.40 21.24 -11.87
N PHE A 337 -11.94 22.32 -11.23
CA PHE A 337 -11.47 23.53 -11.92
C PHE A 337 -10.30 23.24 -12.86
N GLU A 338 -9.25 22.57 -12.38
CA GLU A 338 -8.06 22.22 -13.18
C GLU A 338 -8.41 21.39 -14.42
N ASN A 339 -9.31 20.39 -14.27
CA ASN A 339 -9.75 19.59 -15.41
C ASN A 339 -10.59 20.39 -16.41
N CYS A 340 -11.37 21.37 -15.95
CA CYS A 340 -12.05 22.29 -16.85
C CYS A 340 -11.08 23.20 -17.62
N GLU A 341 -10.01 23.71 -16.98
CA GLU A 341 -8.96 24.45 -17.68
C GLU A 341 -8.34 23.60 -18.80
N LYS A 342 -7.95 22.37 -18.49
CA LYS A 342 -7.43 21.43 -19.49
C LYS A 342 -8.39 21.12 -20.63
N ALA A 343 -9.70 20.99 -20.33
CA ALA A 343 -10.71 20.84 -21.37
C ALA A 343 -10.81 22.09 -22.28
N LEU A 344 -10.65 23.29 -21.72
CA LEU A 344 -10.71 24.57 -22.45
C LEU A 344 -9.44 24.87 -23.24
N GLU A 345 -8.27 24.36 -22.82
CA GLU A 345 -7.05 24.35 -23.64
C GLU A 345 -7.29 23.57 -24.96
N LEU A 346 -8.08 22.48 -24.91
CA LEU A 346 -8.41 21.66 -26.09
C LEU A 346 -9.57 22.24 -26.93
N ASP A 347 -10.62 22.75 -26.26
CA ASP A 347 -11.78 23.41 -26.86
C ASP A 347 -12.23 24.60 -25.99
N SER A 348 -11.72 25.78 -26.33
CA SER A 348 -11.94 27.04 -25.60
C SER A 348 -13.40 27.53 -25.56
N SER A 349 -14.27 26.92 -26.36
CA SER A 349 -15.69 27.26 -26.44
C SER A 349 -16.58 26.25 -25.73
N ASN A 350 -16.04 25.12 -25.26
CA ASN A 350 -16.83 23.98 -24.81
C ASN A 350 -17.87 24.33 -23.73
N GLU A 351 -19.15 24.18 -24.06
CA GLU A 351 -20.27 24.50 -23.16
C GLU A 351 -20.14 23.81 -21.80
N LYS A 352 -19.83 22.51 -21.79
CA LYS A 352 -19.74 21.71 -20.56
C LYS A 352 -18.54 22.12 -19.70
N ALA A 353 -17.40 22.43 -20.33
CA ALA A 353 -16.21 22.83 -19.59
C ALA A 353 -16.42 24.19 -18.92
N LEU A 354 -16.91 25.20 -19.65
CA LEU A 354 -17.20 26.53 -19.11
C LEU A 354 -18.22 26.45 -17.96
N PHE A 355 -19.31 25.69 -18.16
CA PHE A 355 -20.36 25.56 -17.15
C PHE A 355 -19.83 24.88 -15.87
N ARG A 356 -19.09 23.78 -16.00
CA ARG A 356 -18.52 23.05 -14.86
C ARG A 356 -17.41 23.83 -14.15
N ARG A 357 -16.61 24.61 -14.87
CA ARG A 357 -15.60 25.51 -14.29
C ARG A 357 -16.28 26.55 -13.41
N ALA A 358 -17.38 27.13 -13.90
CA ALA A 358 -18.18 28.08 -13.16
C ALA A 358 -18.79 27.46 -11.89
N GLU A 359 -19.29 26.22 -11.95
CA GLU A 359 -19.77 25.48 -10.77
C GLU A 359 -18.65 25.25 -9.75
N ALA A 360 -17.46 24.87 -10.20
CA ALA A 360 -16.30 24.68 -9.32
C ALA A 360 -15.89 25.99 -8.62
N LEU A 361 -15.78 27.09 -9.38
CA LEU A 361 -15.48 28.43 -8.85
C LEU A 361 -16.54 28.91 -7.86
N PHE A 362 -17.81 28.63 -8.15
CA PHE A 362 -18.91 28.96 -7.25
C PHE A 362 -18.77 28.23 -5.91
N CYS A 363 -18.42 26.94 -5.93
CA CYS A 363 -18.14 26.17 -4.71
C CYS A 363 -16.92 26.71 -3.94
N MET A 364 -15.91 27.27 -4.63
CA MET A 364 -14.77 27.96 -4.03
C MET A 364 -15.10 29.38 -3.51
N LYS A 365 -16.33 29.86 -3.72
CA LYS A 365 -16.78 31.23 -3.41
C LYS A 365 -16.12 32.32 -4.25
N GLU A 366 -15.58 31.96 -5.41
CA GLU A 366 -15.07 32.90 -6.42
C GLU A 366 -16.22 33.36 -7.33
N PHE A 367 -17.20 34.04 -6.75
CA PHE A 367 -18.49 34.30 -7.39
C PHE A 367 -18.41 35.21 -8.63
N GLU A 368 -17.47 36.14 -8.65
CA GLU A 368 -17.23 37.02 -9.81
C GLU A 368 -16.73 36.22 -11.01
N ARG A 369 -15.71 35.38 -10.82
CA ARG A 369 -15.19 34.52 -11.89
C ARG A 369 -16.22 33.50 -12.34
N ALA A 370 -16.96 32.90 -11.40
CA ALA A 370 -18.05 31.98 -11.72
C ALA A 370 -19.14 32.67 -12.56
N ARG A 371 -19.53 33.90 -12.21
CA ARG A 371 -20.49 34.69 -12.98
C ARG A 371 -19.99 34.92 -14.41
N ASP A 372 -18.73 35.32 -14.57
CA ASP A 372 -18.16 35.64 -15.87
C ASP A 372 -18.14 34.41 -16.79
N ASP A 373 -17.84 33.22 -16.24
CA ASP A 373 -17.94 31.96 -16.99
C ASP A 373 -19.37 31.59 -17.36
N PHE A 374 -20.33 31.70 -16.43
CA PHE A 374 -21.75 31.47 -16.76
C PHE A 374 -22.26 32.47 -17.80
N GLN A 375 -21.81 33.73 -17.75
CA GLN A 375 -22.14 34.72 -18.77
C GLN A 375 -21.56 34.35 -20.13
N ARG A 376 -20.32 33.86 -20.18
CA ARG A 376 -19.72 33.34 -21.41
C ARG A 376 -20.51 32.15 -21.98
N VAL A 377 -21.00 31.24 -21.13
CA VAL A 377 -21.93 30.18 -21.56
C VAL A 377 -23.20 30.77 -22.14
N VAL A 378 -23.82 31.76 -21.51
CA VAL A 378 -25.06 32.38 -22.03
C VAL A 378 -24.83 33.09 -23.37
N GLN A 379 -23.66 33.70 -23.57
CA GLN A 379 -23.29 34.37 -24.82
C GLN A 379 -23.11 33.38 -25.97
N LEU A 380 -22.39 32.28 -25.73
CA LEU A 380 -22.12 31.26 -26.75
C LEU A 380 -23.30 30.31 -26.96
N TYR A 381 -24.07 30.04 -25.90
CA TYR A 381 -25.17 29.06 -25.86
C TYR A 381 -26.44 29.67 -25.23
N PRO A 382 -27.15 30.56 -25.93
CA PRO A 382 -28.29 31.30 -25.37
C PRO A 382 -29.47 30.44 -24.91
N ALA A 383 -29.57 29.19 -25.39
CA ALA A 383 -30.59 28.22 -24.99
C ALA A 383 -30.37 27.62 -23.60
N ASN A 384 -29.16 27.77 -23.02
CA ASN A 384 -28.83 27.21 -21.71
C ASN A 384 -29.50 28.01 -20.58
N LYS A 385 -30.69 27.55 -20.16
CA LYS A 385 -31.47 28.16 -19.07
C LYS A 385 -30.80 28.01 -17.70
N ALA A 386 -30.03 26.95 -17.49
CA ALA A 386 -29.32 26.73 -16.25
C ALA A 386 -28.26 27.81 -16.03
N ALA A 387 -27.49 28.15 -17.07
CA ALA A 387 -26.45 29.19 -17.00
C ALA A 387 -27.05 30.55 -16.67
N LYS A 388 -28.17 30.92 -17.30
CA LYS A 388 -28.92 32.15 -17.00
C LYS A 388 -29.31 32.23 -15.52
N SER A 389 -29.82 31.13 -14.97
CA SER A 389 -30.23 31.06 -13.56
C SER A 389 -29.01 31.18 -12.62
N GLN A 390 -27.90 30.56 -12.97
CA GLN A 390 -26.66 30.64 -12.19
C GLN A 390 -26.02 32.03 -12.22
N VAL A 391 -26.10 32.78 -13.32
CA VAL A 391 -25.64 34.19 -13.37
C VAL A 391 -26.36 35.03 -12.30
N VAL A 392 -27.69 34.91 -12.21
CA VAL A 392 -28.50 35.63 -11.23
C VAL A 392 -28.12 35.21 -9.81
N LEU A 393 -27.90 33.91 -9.59
CA LEU A 393 -27.46 33.40 -8.29
C LEU A 393 -26.09 33.97 -7.89
N CYS A 394 -25.12 34.01 -8.81
CA CYS A 394 -23.81 34.60 -8.55
C CYS A 394 -23.93 36.07 -8.19
N GLN A 395 -24.72 36.85 -8.94
CA GLN A 395 -24.97 38.27 -8.64
C GLN A 395 -25.54 38.47 -7.23
N LYS A 396 -26.49 37.61 -6.82
CA LYS A 396 -27.04 37.63 -5.46
C LYS A 396 -25.95 37.36 -4.41
N ARG A 397 -25.11 36.33 -4.61
CA ARG A 397 -24.03 35.97 -3.68
C ARG A 397 -22.96 37.07 -3.57
N ILE A 398 -22.58 37.68 -4.69
CA ILE A 398 -21.64 38.81 -4.74
C ILE A 398 -22.18 39.97 -3.89
N LYS A 399 -23.46 40.31 -4.04
CA LYS A 399 -24.10 41.36 -3.23
C LYS A 399 -24.12 41.02 -1.74
N GLU A 400 -24.51 39.79 -1.38
CA GLU A 400 -24.49 39.30 0.00
C GLU A 400 -23.08 39.39 0.61
N GLN A 401 -22.05 39.01 -0.16
CA GLN A 401 -20.64 39.06 0.25
C GLN A 401 -20.19 40.51 0.49
N HIS A 402 -20.44 41.43 -0.45
CA HIS A 402 -20.13 42.85 -0.26
C HIS A 402 -20.84 43.48 0.93
N GLU A 403 -22.11 43.15 1.16
CA GLU A 403 -22.86 43.64 2.33
C GLU A 403 -22.29 43.10 3.64
N LYS A 404 -21.82 41.84 3.65
CA LYS A 404 -21.16 41.24 4.81
C LYS A 404 -19.79 41.86 5.05
N ASP A 405 -19.01 42.08 4.00
CA ASP A 405 -17.68 42.69 4.09
C ASP A 405 -17.79 44.13 4.57
N LYS A 406 -18.72 44.92 4.01
CA LYS A 406 -19.01 46.29 4.48
C LYS A 406 -19.33 46.33 5.96
N ARG A 407 -20.18 45.42 6.45
CA ARG A 407 -20.51 45.29 7.89
C ARG A 407 -19.28 44.93 8.72
N THR A 408 -18.47 43.99 8.23
CA THR A 408 -17.26 43.54 8.91
C THR A 408 -16.23 44.66 9.03
N TYR A 409 -15.94 45.37 7.93
CA TYR A 409 -15.03 46.51 7.93
C TYR A 409 -15.53 47.67 8.78
N ALA A 410 -16.83 47.99 8.76
CA ALA A 410 -17.41 49.01 9.62
C ALA A 410 -17.21 48.69 11.11
N ASN A 411 -17.48 47.44 11.50
CA ASN A 411 -17.26 46.97 12.88
C ASN A 411 -15.79 46.97 13.27
N MET A 412 -14.88 46.59 12.35
CA MET A 412 -13.44 46.67 12.59
C MET A 412 -12.99 48.12 12.78
N PHE A 413 -13.42 49.03 11.91
CA PHE A 413 -13.09 50.45 12.01
C PHE A 413 -13.58 51.07 13.33
N GLN A 414 -14.82 50.76 13.74
CA GLN A 414 -15.35 51.20 15.03
C GLN A 414 -14.50 50.68 16.20
N LYS A 415 -14.14 49.39 16.20
CA LYS A 415 -13.27 48.81 17.25
C LYS A 415 -11.90 49.47 17.30
N PHE A 416 -11.30 49.79 16.16
CA PHE A 416 -10.02 50.50 16.11
C PHE A 416 -10.16 51.93 16.65
N ALA A 417 -11.20 52.66 16.25
CA ALA A 417 -11.48 54.00 16.77
C ALA A 417 -11.74 54.00 18.29
N GLU A 418 -12.48 53.03 18.81
CA GLU A 418 -12.69 52.85 20.26
C GLU A 418 -11.38 52.54 21.00
N ARG A 419 -10.50 51.73 20.42
CA ARG A 419 -9.19 51.42 21.00
C ARG A 419 -8.28 52.64 21.03
N ASP A 420 -8.24 53.42 19.96
CA ASP A 420 -7.42 54.64 19.88
C ASP A 420 -7.95 55.71 20.85
N SER A 421 -9.28 55.84 20.96
CA SER A 421 -9.91 56.72 21.95
C SER A 421 -9.58 56.30 23.38
N LYS A 422 -9.61 54.99 23.68
CA LYS A 422 -9.20 54.47 25.01
C LYS A 422 -7.72 54.73 25.31
N LYS A 423 -6.83 54.53 24.34
CA LYS A 423 -5.40 54.85 24.49
C LYS A 423 -5.16 56.34 24.73
N GLN A 424 -5.87 57.22 24.02
CA GLN A 424 -5.78 58.67 24.26
C GLN A 424 -6.31 59.03 25.64
N ALA A 425 -7.44 58.47 26.07
CA ALA A 425 -7.98 58.70 27.40
C ALA A 425 -7.06 58.18 28.53
N GLU A 426 -6.38 57.05 28.32
CA GLU A 426 -5.36 56.53 29.25
C GLU A 426 -4.13 57.44 29.30
N LYS A 427 -3.69 57.99 28.15
CA LYS A 427 -2.55 58.92 28.09
C LYS A 427 -2.86 60.28 28.74
N VAL A 428 -4.06 60.82 28.52
CA VAL A 428 -4.49 62.05 29.21
C VAL A 428 -4.61 61.83 30.73
N LYS A 429 -4.99 60.61 31.16
CA LYS A 429 -5.00 60.25 32.59
C LYS A 429 -3.61 60.05 33.19
N SER A 430 -2.61 59.62 32.43
CA SER A 430 -1.22 59.57 32.91
C SER A 430 -0.64 60.97 33.03
N ASP A 431 -0.82 61.79 31.99
CA ASP A 431 -0.26 63.15 31.94
C ASP A 431 -0.95 64.09 32.96
N GLY A 432 -2.24 63.88 33.23
CA GLY A 432 -2.97 64.60 34.27
C GLY A 432 -2.56 64.20 35.70
N LYS A 433 -2.10 62.97 35.92
CA LYS A 433 -1.55 62.53 37.22
C LYS A 433 -0.16 63.11 37.47
N GLU A 434 0.68 63.18 36.44
CA GLU A 434 2.00 63.83 36.55
C GLU A 434 1.87 65.33 36.89
N ASN A 435 0.89 66.03 36.31
CA ASN A 435 0.63 67.43 36.65
C ASN A 435 0.01 67.64 38.05
N GLU A 436 -0.86 66.73 38.53
CA GLU A 436 -1.38 66.78 39.91
C GLU A 436 -0.29 66.49 40.96
N ASP A 437 0.65 65.58 40.64
CA ASP A 437 1.82 65.31 41.49
C ASP A 437 2.80 66.52 41.51
N GLU A 438 3.00 67.21 40.38
CA GLU A 438 3.78 68.46 40.31
C GLU A 438 3.09 69.64 41.05
N GLU A 439 1.76 69.80 40.95
CA GLU A 439 1.04 70.85 41.70
C GLU A 439 1.04 70.59 43.22
N MET A 440 1.02 69.33 43.68
CA MET A 440 1.21 69.01 45.11
C MET A 440 2.64 69.28 45.60
N GLU A 441 3.67 69.16 44.75
CA GLU A 441 5.03 69.56 45.10
C GLU A 441 5.18 71.09 45.22
N VAL A 442 4.48 71.87 44.39
CA VAL A 442 4.48 73.34 44.46
C VAL A 442 3.71 73.85 45.68
N GLU A 443 2.57 73.25 46.04
CA GLU A 443 1.80 73.64 47.24
C GLU A 443 2.53 73.31 48.56
N ASN A 444 3.37 72.27 48.58
CA ASN A 444 4.26 71.99 49.71
C ASN A 444 5.49 72.92 49.74
N GLY A 445 5.97 73.37 48.58
CA GLY A 445 7.07 74.36 48.48
C GLY A 445 6.69 75.77 48.92
N GLU A 446 5.44 76.21 48.70
CA GLU A 446 4.99 77.53 49.18
C GLU A 446 4.72 77.58 50.69
N LYS A 447 4.44 76.44 51.35
CA LYS A 447 4.38 76.37 52.82
C LYS A 447 5.76 76.44 53.47
N GLU A 448 6.79 75.85 52.85
CA GLU A 448 8.17 75.95 53.36
C GLU A 448 8.84 77.31 53.12
N ALA A 449 8.35 78.12 52.17
CA ALA A 449 8.89 79.47 51.92
C ALA A 449 8.41 80.55 52.92
N SER A 450 7.40 80.25 53.76
CA SER A 450 6.86 81.21 54.75
C SER A 450 7.48 81.11 56.16
N GLU A 451 8.37 80.14 56.42
CA GLU A 451 9.04 79.96 57.72
C GLU A 451 10.56 80.23 57.70
N ALA A 452 11.10 80.85 56.63
CA ALA A 452 12.53 81.13 56.55
C ALA A 452 12.85 82.53 56.02
N LYS A 453 12.72 83.55 56.88
CA LYS A 453 13.79 84.55 57.14
C LYS A 453 13.41 85.54 58.27
N PRO A 454 14.43 86.07 58.98
CA PRO A 454 14.41 86.42 60.41
C PRO A 454 13.72 87.73 60.77
#